data_AF-A0A957EKB0-F1
#
_entry.id   AF-A0A957EKB0-F1
#
_cell.length_a   1.000
_cell.length_b   1.000
_cell.length_c   1.000
_cell.angle_alpha   90.00
_cell.angle_beta   90.00
_cell.angle_gamma   90.00
#
_symmetry.space_group_name_H-M   'P 1'
#
loop_
_entity.id
_entity.type
_entity.pdbx_description
1 polymer ?
#
loop_
_entity_poly.entity_id
_entity_poly.type
_entity_poly.pdbx_seq_one_letter_code
_entity_poly.pdbx_strand_id
1 'polypeptide(L)'
;MKTVKPYLTATNFWIAAALLLANAFAWFSVATQVDMVEVEPILHPEIAEIRAHWQARDAVGESFSVTVTNRMAMETLTWFMAPRDLPISHPQVAIHPDGVTGGALVHMMGLRTPVFGRATVWLENGRLEARVEEVGIAGAKAPDFVLLAVEKAQQVYAQLRLPIEITKLELREGEVYIEGVYR
;
A
#
# COMPACT_ATOMS: atom_id res chain seq x y z
N MET A 1 -5.89 -56.20 -7.71
CA MET A 1 -6.04 -54.98 -6.90
C MET A 1 -4.88 -54.90 -5.92
N LYS A 2 -3.98 -53.91 -6.04
CA LYS A 2 -2.89 -53.69 -5.08
C LYS A 2 -3.45 -52.97 -3.86
N THR A 3 -3.46 -53.65 -2.71
CA THR A 3 -3.85 -53.10 -1.42
C THR A 3 -2.78 -52.11 -0.95
N VAL A 4 -3.11 -50.82 -0.98
CA VAL A 4 -2.28 -49.77 -0.39
C VAL A 4 -2.35 -49.93 1.14
N LYS A 5 -1.25 -50.34 1.77
CA LYS A 5 -1.16 -50.43 3.24
C LYS A 5 -1.13 -49.02 3.86
N PRO A 6 -1.81 -48.78 5.00
CA PRO A 6 -1.82 -47.47 5.63
C PRO A 6 -0.49 -47.24 6.36
N TYR A 7 0.35 -46.35 5.85
CA TYR A 7 1.63 -45.93 6.48
C TYR A 7 1.42 -44.83 7.54
N LEU A 8 0.38 -44.94 8.35
CA LEU A 8 0.16 -44.04 9.50
C LEU A 8 0.60 -44.77 10.77
N THR A 9 1.91 -44.78 11.01
CA THR A 9 2.46 -45.06 12.34
C THR A 9 2.24 -43.83 13.23
N ALA A 10 2.06 -44.03 14.54
CA ALA A 10 1.86 -42.93 15.50
C ALA A 10 2.95 -41.85 15.38
N THR A 11 4.19 -42.24 15.08
CA THR A 11 5.31 -41.35 14.81
C THR A 11 5.10 -40.43 13.61
N ASN A 12 4.56 -40.95 12.49
CA ASN A 12 4.28 -40.14 11.29
C ASN A 12 3.14 -39.14 11.54
N PHE A 13 2.16 -39.51 12.38
CA PHE A 13 1.10 -38.60 12.80
C PHE A 13 1.65 -37.44 13.65
N TRP A 14 2.54 -37.72 14.61
CA TRP A 14 3.16 -36.69 15.44
C TRP A 14 4.09 -35.77 14.65
N ILE A 15 4.82 -36.29 13.66
CA ILE A 15 5.63 -35.47 12.75
C ILE A 15 4.72 -34.56 11.90
N ALA A 16 3.64 -35.10 11.34
CA ALA A 16 2.67 -34.29 10.58
C ALA A 16 2.00 -33.22 11.45
N ALA A 17 1.62 -33.54 12.69
CA ALA A 17 1.05 -32.59 13.64
C ALA A 17 2.07 -31.51 14.04
N ALA A 18 3.33 -31.89 14.29
CA ALA A 18 4.40 -30.95 14.61
C ALA A 18 4.70 -30.01 13.42
N LEU A 19 4.70 -30.53 12.19
CA LEU A 19 4.87 -29.71 10.99
C LEU A 19 3.67 -28.77 10.78
N LEU A 20 2.45 -29.22 11.01
CA LEU A 20 1.25 -28.37 10.94
C LEU A 20 1.25 -27.30 12.01
N LEU A 21 1.67 -27.62 13.24
CA LEU A 21 1.77 -26.66 14.35
C LEU A 21 2.92 -25.67 14.12
N ALA A 22 4.07 -26.11 13.62
CA ALA A 22 5.18 -25.22 13.27
C ALA A 22 4.80 -24.30 12.10
N ASN A 23 4.07 -24.82 11.11
CA ASN A 23 3.54 -24.03 10.00
C ASN A 23 2.50 -23.03 10.51
N ALA A 24 1.53 -23.46 11.32
CA ALA A 24 0.53 -22.58 11.93
C ALA A 24 1.17 -21.51 12.84
N PHE A 25 2.22 -21.87 13.59
CA PHE A 25 2.97 -20.94 14.42
C PHE A 25 3.79 -19.96 13.57
N ALA A 26 4.38 -20.39 12.46
CA ALA A 26 5.05 -19.50 11.52
C ALA A 26 4.07 -18.49 10.93
N TRP A 27 2.89 -18.94 10.47
CA TRP A 27 1.82 -18.04 10.01
C TRP A 27 1.30 -17.13 11.12
N PHE A 28 1.16 -17.64 12.34
CA PHE A 28 0.76 -16.84 13.51
C PHE A 28 1.80 -15.77 13.83
N SER A 29 3.10 -16.12 13.87
CA SER A 29 4.19 -15.18 14.16
C SER A 29 4.31 -14.07 13.11
N VAL A 30 4.08 -14.41 11.84
CA VAL A 30 4.10 -13.46 10.72
C VAL A 30 2.84 -12.59 10.72
N ALA A 31 1.68 -13.15 11.09
CA ALA A 31 0.45 -12.38 11.29
C ALA A 31 0.55 -11.41 12.48
N THR A 32 1.34 -11.74 13.51
CA THR A 32 1.55 -10.89 14.70
C THR A 32 2.67 -9.86 14.55
N GLN A 33 3.44 -9.87 13.45
CA GLN A 33 4.64 -9.05 13.31
C GLN A 33 4.40 -7.63 12.80
N VAL A 34 3.16 -7.25 12.49
CA VAL A 34 2.88 -5.89 12.01
C VAL A 34 2.08 -5.13 13.07
N ASP A 35 2.79 -4.47 13.98
CA ASP A 35 2.25 -3.38 14.79
C ASP A 35 1.90 -2.23 13.84
N MET A 36 0.74 -2.34 13.20
CA MET A 36 0.21 -1.29 12.35
C MET A 36 -0.17 -0.12 13.25
N VAL A 37 0.47 1.02 13.07
CA VAL A 37 0.16 2.24 13.81
C VAL A 37 -1.22 2.73 13.41
N GLU A 38 -2.11 2.89 14.40
CA GLU A 38 -3.39 3.55 14.20
C GLU A 38 -3.18 5.06 14.16
N VAL A 39 -3.72 5.71 13.13
CA VAL A 39 -3.61 7.15 12.91
C VAL A 39 -5.01 7.75 12.71
N GLU A 40 -5.15 9.02 13.03
CA GLU A 40 -6.42 9.73 12.89
C GLU A 40 -6.76 10.01 11.42
N PRO A 41 -8.04 9.97 11.02
CA PRO A 41 -8.47 10.33 9.67
C PRO A 41 -8.46 11.85 9.46
N ILE A 42 -7.29 12.43 9.22
CA ILE A 42 -7.11 13.88 9.04
C ILE A 42 -6.84 14.21 7.56
N LEU A 43 -7.63 15.11 7.00
CA LEU A 43 -7.28 15.82 5.76
C LEU A 43 -6.54 17.11 6.15
N HIS A 44 -5.24 17.14 5.89
CA HIS A 44 -4.41 18.29 6.21
C HIS A 44 -4.79 19.52 5.36
N PRO A 45 -4.73 20.74 5.91
CA PRO A 45 -5.19 21.95 5.23
C PRO A 45 -4.56 22.17 3.85
N GLU A 46 -3.26 21.90 3.71
CA GLU A 46 -2.52 22.07 2.45
C GLU A 46 -3.05 21.14 1.36
N ILE A 47 -3.38 19.90 1.73
CA ILE A 47 -3.99 18.93 0.81
C ILE A 47 -5.46 19.28 0.55
N ALA A 48 -6.17 19.79 1.55
CA ALA A 48 -7.55 20.23 1.42
C ALA A 48 -7.68 21.40 0.42
N GLU A 49 -6.75 22.35 0.47
CA GLU A 49 -6.68 23.50 -0.43
C GLU A 49 -6.43 23.06 -1.88
N ILE A 50 -5.41 22.23 -2.12
CA ILE A 50 -5.12 21.66 -3.45
C ILE A 50 -6.35 20.91 -4.00
N ARG A 51 -7.02 20.12 -3.15
CA ARG A 51 -8.24 19.41 -3.52
C ARG A 51 -9.40 20.36 -3.82
N ALA A 52 -9.56 21.44 -3.06
CA ALA A 52 -10.61 22.43 -3.28
C ALA A 52 -10.43 23.12 -4.63
N HIS A 53 -9.22 23.58 -4.94
CA HIS A 53 -8.88 24.19 -6.23
C HIS A 53 -9.05 23.22 -7.40
N TRP A 54 -8.65 21.96 -7.22
CA TRP A 54 -8.94 20.91 -8.20
C TRP A 54 -10.45 20.78 -8.45
N GLN A 55 -11.27 20.68 -7.40
CA GLN A 55 -12.71 20.48 -7.54
C GLN A 55 -13.43 21.69 -8.16
N ALA A 56 -13.02 22.89 -7.79
CA ALA A 56 -13.60 24.14 -8.29
C ALA A 56 -13.10 24.53 -9.68
N ARG A 57 -11.90 24.08 -10.07
CA ARG A 57 -11.17 24.51 -11.29
C ARG A 57 -11.00 26.03 -11.36
N ASP A 58 -10.74 26.66 -10.23
CA ASP A 58 -10.69 28.12 -10.07
C ASP A 58 -9.27 28.71 -10.05
N ALA A 59 -8.24 27.89 -9.83
CA ALA A 59 -6.84 28.31 -9.75
C ALA A 59 -5.99 27.88 -10.97
N VAL A 60 -6.59 27.68 -12.14
CA VAL A 60 -5.87 27.20 -13.34
C VAL A 60 -4.70 28.12 -13.70
N GLY A 61 -3.50 27.55 -13.84
CA GLY A 61 -2.26 28.28 -14.08
C GLY A 61 -1.53 28.75 -12.83
N GLU A 62 -2.15 28.67 -11.65
CA GLU A 62 -1.50 28.97 -10.38
C GLU A 62 -0.60 27.82 -9.94
N SER A 63 0.51 28.16 -9.28
CA SER A 63 1.45 27.19 -8.72
C SER A 63 1.08 26.82 -7.29
N PHE A 64 1.30 25.55 -6.92
CA PHE A 64 1.22 25.09 -5.54
C PHE A 64 2.52 24.37 -5.13
N SER A 65 2.74 24.29 -3.83
CA SER A 65 3.82 23.51 -3.23
C SER A 65 3.35 22.86 -1.93
N VAL A 66 3.71 21.60 -1.72
CA VAL A 66 3.37 20.88 -0.49
C VAL A 66 4.49 19.93 -0.07
N THR A 67 4.75 19.87 1.24
CA THR A 67 5.59 18.84 1.84
C THR A 67 4.71 17.83 2.56
N VAL A 68 4.78 16.57 2.14
CA VAL A 68 4.01 15.47 2.73
C VAL A 68 4.94 14.58 3.52
N THR A 69 4.71 14.49 4.83
CA THR A 69 5.45 13.57 5.72
C THR A 69 4.82 12.17 5.72
N ASN A 70 5.55 11.16 6.21
CA ASN A 70 5.01 9.81 6.44
C ASN A 70 3.68 9.85 7.19
N ARG A 71 3.63 10.62 8.29
CA ARG A 71 2.44 10.74 9.14
C ARG A 71 1.28 11.40 8.39
N MET A 72 1.55 12.51 7.69
CA MET A 72 0.55 13.22 6.90
C MET A 72 -0.05 12.31 5.81
N ALA A 73 0.78 11.51 5.13
CA ALA A 73 0.33 10.54 4.15
C ALA A 73 -0.60 9.47 4.77
N MET A 74 -0.21 8.88 5.91
CA MET A 74 -1.03 7.89 6.61
C MET A 74 -2.37 8.47 7.09
N GLU A 75 -2.37 9.66 7.69
CA GLU A 75 -3.58 10.33 8.17
C GLU A 75 -4.52 10.69 7.00
N THR A 76 -3.97 11.22 5.90
CA THR A 76 -4.75 11.56 4.70
C THR A 76 -5.32 10.33 4.01
N LEU A 77 -4.56 9.23 3.93
CA LEU A 77 -5.06 7.95 3.42
C LEU A 77 -6.18 7.41 4.32
N THR A 78 -6.01 7.50 5.64
CA THR A 78 -7.03 7.06 6.61
C THR A 78 -8.31 7.89 6.47
N TRP A 79 -8.19 9.22 6.30
CA TRP A 79 -9.30 10.10 5.97
C TRP A 79 -10.00 9.70 4.67
N PHE A 80 -9.23 9.41 3.61
CA PHE A 80 -9.79 8.98 2.33
C PHE A 80 -10.53 7.65 2.45
N MET A 81 -10.03 6.71 3.26
CA MET A 81 -10.66 5.41 3.43
C MET A 81 -11.88 5.46 4.36
N ALA A 82 -11.91 6.33 5.38
CA ALA A 82 -12.95 6.36 6.41
C ALA A 82 -14.42 6.38 5.90
N PRO A 83 -14.82 7.19 4.90
CA PRO A 83 -16.20 7.17 4.41
C PRO A 83 -16.48 6.04 3.41
N ARG A 84 -15.48 5.23 3.05
CA ARG A 84 -15.57 4.20 2.01
C ARG A 84 -15.49 2.83 2.68
N ASP A 85 -16.41 1.94 2.35
CA ASP A 85 -16.36 0.54 2.80
C ASP A 85 -15.32 -0.24 1.98
N LEU A 86 -14.05 0.14 2.16
CA LEU A 86 -12.91 -0.49 1.50
C LEU A 86 -12.44 -1.69 2.35
N PRO A 87 -12.04 -2.80 1.71
CA PRO A 87 -11.51 -3.97 2.42
C PRO A 87 -10.06 -3.73 2.89
N ILE A 88 -9.72 -2.52 3.36
CA ILE A 88 -8.36 -2.09 3.71
C ILE A 88 -8.42 -1.21 4.97
N SER A 89 -7.51 -1.41 5.93
CA SER A 89 -7.37 -0.56 7.12
C SER A 89 -5.92 -0.40 7.57
N HIS A 90 -5.68 0.57 8.47
CA HIS A 90 -4.37 0.90 9.06
C HIS A 90 -3.24 1.10 8.03
N PRO A 91 -3.37 2.10 7.14
CA PRO A 91 -2.34 2.35 6.14
C PRO A 91 -1.03 2.74 6.82
N GLN A 92 0.07 2.16 6.34
CA GLN A 92 1.43 2.52 6.71
C GLN A 92 2.12 3.08 5.49
N VAL A 93 2.87 4.17 5.68
CA VAL A 93 3.66 4.79 4.62
C VAL A 93 5.01 5.18 5.20
N ALA A 94 6.09 4.80 4.50
CA ALA A 94 7.40 5.37 4.74
C ALA A 94 8.04 5.84 3.43
N ILE A 95 8.45 7.10 3.43
CA ILE A 95 9.07 7.79 2.31
C ILE A 95 10.58 7.74 2.50
N HIS A 96 11.30 7.34 1.46
CA HIS A 96 12.74 7.23 1.41
C HIS A 96 13.28 7.99 0.19
N PRO A 97 14.56 8.38 0.17
CA PRO A 97 15.17 9.06 -0.99
C PRO A 97 15.07 8.28 -2.31
N ASP A 98 14.93 6.96 -2.25
CA ASP A 98 14.89 6.06 -3.40
C ASP A 98 13.50 5.49 -3.71
N GLY A 99 12.48 5.86 -2.94
CA GLY A 99 11.11 5.39 -3.17
C GLY A 99 10.20 5.50 -1.97
N VAL A 100 9.06 4.81 -2.06
CA VAL A 100 8.04 4.77 -1.02
C VAL A 100 7.74 3.32 -0.69
N THR A 101 7.69 3.00 0.59
CA THR A 101 7.14 1.76 1.09
C THR A 101 5.74 2.01 1.64
N GLY A 102 4.85 1.06 1.39
CA GLY A 102 3.46 1.14 1.82
C GLY A 102 2.99 -0.20 2.38
N GLY A 103 2.06 -0.16 3.33
CA GLY A 103 1.43 -1.35 3.88
C GLY A 103 0.03 -1.08 4.39
N ALA A 104 -0.75 -2.12 4.61
CA ALA A 104 -2.08 -2.04 5.21
C ALA A 104 -2.55 -3.43 5.66
N LEU A 105 -3.67 -3.50 6.40
CA LEU A 105 -4.42 -4.73 6.59
C LEU A 105 -5.53 -4.82 5.54
N VAL A 106 -5.53 -5.91 4.77
CA VAL A 106 -6.62 -6.24 3.85
C VAL A 106 -7.61 -7.17 4.54
N HIS A 107 -8.90 -6.89 4.41
CA HIS A 107 -10.02 -7.66 4.99
C HIS A 107 -10.69 -8.47 3.88
N MET A 108 -10.39 -9.76 3.78
CA MET A 108 -10.98 -10.66 2.78
C MET A 108 -11.46 -11.95 3.42
N MET A 109 -12.69 -12.36 3.11
CA MET A 109 -13.26 -13.64 3.60
C MET A 109 -13.17 -13.82 5.13
N GLY A 110 -13.30 -12.73 5.88
CA GLY A 110 -13.18 -12.73 7.36
C GLY A 110 -11.75 -12.78 7.89
N LEU A 111 -10.74 -12.80 7.01
CA LEU A 111 -9.33 -12.75 7.37
C LEU A 111 -8.80 -11.31 7.30
N ARG A 112 -7.94 -10.97 8.24
CA ARG A 112 -7.13 -9.75 8.22
C ARG A 112 -5.73 -10.14 7.79
N THR A 113 -5.31 -9.69 6.63
CA THR A 113 -4.04 -10.08 6.02
C THR A 113 -3.16 -8.85 5.84
N PRO A 114 -1.97 -8.81 6.46
CA PRO A 114 -1.05 -7.71 6.22
C PRO A 114 -0.53 -7.80 4.80
N VAL A 115 -0.57 -6.66 4.11
CA VAL A 115 0.03 -6.47 2.79
C VAL A 115 1.08 -5.37 2.89
N PHE A 116 2.13 -5.51 2.10
CA PHE A 116 3.19 -4.53 1.99
C PHE A 116 3.64 -4.42 0.54
N GLY A 117 4.27 -3.30 0.21
CA GLY A 117 4.89 -3.11 -1.07
C GLY A 117 5.89 -1.97 -1.05
N ARG A 118 6.74 -1.96 -2.07
CA ARG A 118 7.72 -0.93 -2.33
C ARG A 118 7.57 -0.45 -3.76
N ALA A 119 7.61 0.86 -3.94
CA ALA A 119 7.59 1.47 -5.25
C ALA A 119 8.64 2.56 -5.38
N THR A 120 9.35 2.58 -6.49
CA THR A 120 10.12 3.76 -6.91
C THR A 120 9.17 4.74 -7.56
N VAL A 121 9.31 6.03 -7.20
CA VAL A 121 8.48 7.11 -7.73
C VAL A 121 9.38 8.14 -8.38
N TRP A 122 9.04 8.59 -9.58
CA TRP A 122 9.77 9.64 -10.28
C TRP A 122 8.83 10.53 -11.08
N LEU A 123 9.36 11.65 -11.55
CA LEU A 123 8.65 12.58 -12.41
C LEU A 123 9.05 12.35 -13.87
N GLU A 124 8.07 12.16 -14.74
CA GLU A 124 8.28 12.02 -16.18
C GLU A 124 7.26 12.88 -16.95
N ASN A 125 7.74 13.84 -17.75
CA ASN A 125 6.90 14.73 -18.56
C ASN A 125 5.76 15.42 -17.76
N GLY A 126 6.05 15.88 -16.54
CA GLY A 126 5.08 16.56 -15.67
C GLY A 126 4.08 15.63 -14.97
N ARG A 127 4.29 14.31 -15.07
CA ARG A 127 3.44 13.27 -14.50
C ARG A 127 4.20 12.42 -13.50
N LEU A 128 3.54 12.10 -12.38
CA LEU A 128 4.08 11.17 -11.40
C LEU A 128 4.00 9.75 -11.96
N GLU A 129 5.15 9.11 -12.10
CA GLU A 129 5.26 7.72 -12.48
C GLU A 129 5.72 6.90 -11.27
N ALA A 130 5.22 5.68 -11.16
CA ALA A 130 5.57 4.78 -10.09
C ALA A 130 5.75 3.35 -10.60
N ARG A 131 6.87 2.72 -10.23
CA ARG A 131 7.13 1.29 -10.49
C ARG A 131 7.08 0.55 -9.18
N VAL A 132 6.15 -0.40 -9.07
CA VAL A 132 6.12 -1.32 -7.94
C VAL A 132 7.26 -2.32 -8.13
N GLU A 133 8.17 -2.38 -7.17
CA GLU A 133 9.32 -3.27 -7.15
C GLU A 133 8.99 -4.58 -6.43
N GLU A 134 8.22 -4.46 -5.35
CA GLU A 134 7.88 -5.57 -4.48
C GLU A 134 6.44 -5.43 -3.96
N VAL A 135 5.76 -6.57 -3.87
CA VAL A 135 4.49 -6.72 -3.16
C VAL A 135 4.56 -8.01 -2.36
N GLY A 136 4.12 -7.95 -1.11
CA GLY A 136 4.01 -9.09 -0.24
C GLY A 136 2.69 -9.14 0.51
N ILE A 137 2.32 -10.37 0.90
CA ILE A 137 1.10 -10.71 1.62
C ILE A 137 1.48 -11.69 2.71
N ALA A 138 1.05 -11.43 3.95
CA ALA A 138 1.31 -12.30 5.09
C ALA A 138 2.80 -12.70 5.19
N GLY A 139 3.70 -11.72 5.07
CA GLY A 139 5.16 -11.90 5.17
C GLY A 139 5.81 -12.73 4.05
N ALA A 140 5.07 -13.09 3.00
CA ALA A 140 5.60 -13.77 1.83
C ALA A 140 5.43 -12.90 0.58
N LYS A 141 6.19 -13.20 -0.48
CA LYS A 141 6.02 -12.58 -1.79
C LYS A 141 4.58 -12.81 -2.28
N ALA A 142 3.96 -11.76 -2.82
CA ALA A 142 2.61 -11.85 -3.34
C ALA A 142 2.56 -12.82 -4.55
N PRO A 143 1.51 -13.64 -4.68
CA PRO A 143 1.30 -14.47 -5.86
C PRO A 143 1.16 -13.65 -7.15
N ASP A 144 1.50 -14.22 -8.30
CA ASP A 144 1.50 -13.53 -9.61
C ASP A 144 0.16 -12.89 -9.97
N PHE A 145 -0.97 -13.49 -9.58
CA PHE A 145 -2.29 -12.91 -9.85
C PHE A 145 -2.51 -11.58 -9.12
N VAL A 146 -1.87 -11.37 -7.97
CA VAL A 146 -1.91 -10.11 -7.21
C VAL A 146 -1.06 -9.07 -7.92
N LEU A 147 0.14 -9.44 -8.37
CA LEU A 147 1.02 -8.55 -9.14
C LEU A 147 0.32 -8.08 -10.41
N LEU A 148 -0.36 -8.98 -11.14
CA LEU A 148 -1.16 -8.64 -12.31
C LEU A 148 -2.32 -7.68 -11.97
N ALA A 149 -2.95 -7.83 -10.81
CA ALA A 149 -4.01 -6.92 -10.37
C ALA A 149 -3.44 -5.52 -10.06
N VAL A 150 -2.26 -5.44 -9.45
CA VAL A 150 -1.54 -4.17 -9.20
C VAL A 150 -1.17 -3.50 -10.51
N GLU A 151 -0.60 -4.24 -11.47
CA GLU A 151 -0.27 -3.72 -12.80
C GLU A 151 -1.51 -3.15 -13.52
N LYS A 152 -2.64 -3.86 -13.47
CA LYS A 152 -3.91 -3.38 -14.03
C LYS A 152 -4.39 -2.10 -13.34
N ALA A 153 -4.30 -2.03 -12.02
CA ALA A 153 -4.66 -0.83 -11.28
C ALA A 153 -3.78 0.36 -11.69
N GLN A 154 -2.46 0.15 -11.81
CA GLN A 154 -1.52 1.17 -12.28
C GLN A 154 -1.88 1.69 -13.67
N GLN A 155 -2.29 0.82 -14.60
CA GLN A 155 -2.72 1.24 -15.93
C GLN A 155 -3.96 2.15 -15.88
N VAL A 156 -4.89 1.89 -14.97
CA VAL A 156 -6.06 2.76 -14.76
C VAL A 156 -5.61 4.12 -14.23
N TYR A 157 -4.72 4.16 -13.22
CA TYR A 157 -4.17 5.41 -12.69
C TYR A 157 -3.40 6.20 -13.76
N ALA A 158 -2.61 5.53 -14.59
CA ALA A 158 -1.88 6.15 -15.69
C ALA A 158 -2.81 6.72 -16.78
N GLN A 159 -4.09 6.35 -16.82
CA GLN A 159 -5.07 6.95 -17.73
C GLN A 159 -5.83 8.13 -17.10
N LEU A 160 -5.76 8.29 -15.78
CA LEU A 160 -6.35 9.44 -15.09
C LEU A 160 -5.58 10.70 -15.45
N ARG A 161 -6.28 11.63 -16.13
CA ARG A 161 -5.79 12.98 -16.32
C ARG A 161 -6.06 13.77 -15.05
N LEU A 162 -5.07 13.81 -14.17
CA LEU A 162 -5.11 14.74 -13.05
C LEU A 162 -5.03 16.18 -13.61
N PRO A 163 -5.90 17.11 -13.17
CA PRO A 163 -5.86 18.52 -13.59
C PRO A 163 -4.81 19.30 -12.79
N ILE A 164 -3.67 18.65 -12.57
CA ILE A 164 -2.47 19.23 -12.01
C ILE A 164 -1.29 18.67 -12.81
N GLU A 165 -0.31 19.52 -13.03
CA GLU A 165 1.01 19.13 -13.52
C GLU A 165 1.99 19.24 -12.37
N ILE A 166 2.75 18.19 -12.12
CA ILE A 166 3.81 18.23 -11.12
C ILE A 166 5.07 18.72 -11.83
N THR A 167 5.63 19.83 -11.36
CA THR A 167 6.84 20.42 -11.93
C THR A 167 8.08 19.96 -11.19
N LYS A 168 7.94 19.57 -9.91
CA LYS A 168 9.04 19.14 -9.06
C LYS A 168 8.60 18.08 -8.06
N LEU A 169 9.46 17.09 -7.87
CA LEU A 169 9.32 16.02 -6.89
C LEU A 169 10.68 15.79 -6.23
N GLU A 170 10.76 15.95 -4.91
CA GLU A 170 11.96 15.60 -4.14
C GLU A 170 11.59 14.65 -3.01
N LEU A 171 12.08 13.41 -3.06
CA LEU A 171 11.97 12.47 -1.96
C LEU A 171 13.15 12.64 -1.00
N ARG A 172 12.84 12.67 0.29
CA ARG A 172 13.81 12.70 1.39
C ARG A 172 13.36 11.68 2.43
N GLU A 173 14.24 11.38 3.38
CA GLU A 173 13.87 10.46 4.45
C GLU A 173 12.70 11.04 5.27
N GLY A 174 11.57 10.35 5.25
CA GLY A 174 10.36 10.70 5.99
C GLY A 174 9.45 11.75 5.36
N GLU A 175 9.82 12.36 4.23
CA GLU A 175 9.04 13.40 3.58
C GLU A 175 9.23 13.44 2.05
N VAL A 176 8.19 13.90 1.35
CA VAL A 176 8.25 14.23 -0.08
C VAL A 176 7.81 15.67 -0.29
N TYR A 177 8.60 16.42 -1.05
CA TYR A 177 8.26 17.76 -1.48
C TYR A 177 7.75 17.74 -2.92
N ILE A 178 6.63 18.41 -3.17
CA ILE A 178 5.94 18.44 -4.46
C ILE A 178 5.68 19.90 -4.82
N GLU A 179 6.07 20.31 -6.03
CA GLU A 179 5.60 21.55 -6.65
C GLU A 179 4.80 21.21 -7.91
N GLY A 180 3.81 22.02 -8.22
CA GLY A 180 3.01 21.84 -9.42
C GLY A 180 2.20 23.06 -9.82
N VAL A 181 1.42 22.90 -10.88
CA VAL A 181 0.54 23.93 -11.45
C VAL A 181 -0.83 23.31 -11.73
N TYR A 182 -1.91 24.04 -11.45
CA TYR A 182 -3.27 23.57 -11.78
C TYR A 182 -3.55 23.71 -13.28
N ARG A 183 -4.20 22.69 -13.87
CA ARG A 183 -4.50 22.60 -15.33
C ARG A 183 -6.00 22.51 -15.64
#